data_AF-A0A7W0ZAF1-F1
#
_entry.id   AF-A0A7W0ZAF1-F1
#
_cell.length_a   1.000
_cell.length_b   1.000
_cell.length_c   1.000
_cell.angle_alpha   90.00
_cell.angle_beta   90.00
_cell.angle_gamma   90.00
#
_symmetry.space_group_name_H-M   'P 1'
#
loop_
_entity.id
_entity.type
_entity.pdbx_description
1 polymer ?
#
loop_
_entity_poly.entity_id
_entity_poly.type
_entity_poly.pdbx_seq_one_letter_code
_entity_poly.pdbx_strand_id
1 'polypeptide(L)'
;PRFASIPSCGPDRSLHFRVTFPNCWNGDDLDSADHKRHVTYSAGGRCPGSHPVAIPTIVLIFLYPSTELGRPLQASGRFGAHGDFINGWEQETLARLVRALN
;
A
#
# COMPACT_ATOMS: atom_id res chain seq x y z
N PRO A 1 -1.53 16.33 -5.79
CA PRO A 1 -1.31 16.45 -4.32
C PRO A 1 -1.79 15.16 -3.63
N ARG A 2 -1.15 14.76 -2.52
CA ARG A 2 -1.62 13.64 -1.68
C ARG A 2 -2.30 14.23 -0.44
N PHE A 3 -3.42 13.67 -0.04
CA PHE A 3 -4.20 14.14 1.10
C PHE A 3 -4.44 12.97 2.06
N ALA A 4 -4.37 13.24 3.37
CA ALA A 4 -4.65 12.25 4.41
C ALA A 4 -6.15 11.97 4.59
N SER A 5 -7.01 12.84 4.05
CA SER A 5 -8.46 12.70 4.03
C SER A 5 -9.00 12.98 2.64
N ILE A 6 -10.22 12.54 2.37
CA ILE A 6 -10.91 12.78 1.10
C ILE A 6 -11.02 14.29 0.85
N PRO A 7 -10.40 14.84 -0.20
CA PRO A 7 -10.52 16.25 -0.54
C PRO A 7 -11.87 16.53 -1.24
N SER A 8 -12.30 17.79 -1.26
CA SER A 8 -13.37 18.21 -2.17
C SER A 8 -12.81 18.21 -3.60
N CYS A 9 -13.44 17.44 -4.48
CA CYS A 9 -13.08 17.38 -5.90
C CYS A 9 -14.12 18.12 -6.73
N GLY A 10 -13.68 18.89 -7.73
CA GLY A 10 -14.59 19.43 -8.73
C GLY A 10 -15.19 18.31 -9.61
N PRO A 11 -16.27 18.61 -10.34
CA PRO A 11 -16.99 17.63 -11.18
C PRO A 11 -16.12 16.99 -12.28
N ASP A 12 -15.01 17.62 -12.65
CA ASP A 12 -14.09 17.12 -13.68
C ASP A 12 -12.85 16.41 -13.12
N ARG A 13 -12.85 16.02 -11.83
CA ARG A 13 -11.69 15.36 -11.20
C ARG A 13 -12.06 14.01 -10.60
N SER A 14 -11.29 12.98 -10.97
CA SER A 14 -11.33 11.66 -10.34
C SER A 14 -10.59 11.68 -9.00
N LEU A 15 -11.00 10.76 -8.12
CA LEU A 15 -10.31 10.47 -6.87
C LEU A 15 -9.51 9.19 -7.01
N HIS A 16 -8.23 9.25 -6.66
CA HIS A 16 -7.37 8.07 -6.60
C HIS A 16 -7.06 7.80 -5.13
N PHE A 17 -7.65 6.74 -4.57
CA PHE A 17 -7.28 6.27 -3.26
C PHE A 17 -6.10 5.31 -3.41
N ARG A 18 -4.97 5.65 -2.80
CA ARG A 18 -3.70 4.92 -2.95
C ARG A 18 -3.23 4.42 -1.60
N VAL A 19 -3.08 3.10 -1.48
CA VAL A 19 -2.39 2.44 -0.37
C VAL A 19 -1.04 1.96 -0.90
N THR A 20 0.05 2.45 -0.30
CA THR A 20 1.40 1.95 -0.58
C THR A 20 1.85 1.19 0.65
N PHE A 21 2.20 -0.09 0.47
CA PHE A 21 2.62 -0.93 1.58
C PHE A 21 4.09 -0.68 1.94
N PRO A 22 4.50 -0.99 3.18
CA PRO A 22 5.90 -1.11 3.57
C PRO A 22 6.70 -1.98 2.59
N ASN A 23 7.99 -1.70 2.42
CA ASN A 23 8.83 -2.34 1.41
C ASN A 23 10.18 -2.84 1.95
N CYS A 24 10.32 -2.92 3.27
CA CYS A 24 11.48 -3.45 3.97
C CYS A 24 11.02 -4.40 5.06
N TRP A 25 11.55 -5.63 5.05
CA TRP A 25 11.23 -6.70 5.99
C TRP A 25 12.35 -6.87 7.03
N ASN A 26 11.99 -7.25 8.26
CA ASN A 26 12.94 -7.48 9.35
C ASN A 26 13.87 -8.67 9.11
N GLY A 27 13.51 -9.57 8.21
CA GLY A 27 14.31 -10.74 7.86
C GLY A 27 14.11 -11.93 8.80
N ASP A 28 13.17 -11.84 9.74
CA ASP A 28 12.96 -12.81 10.81
C ASP A 28 11.49 -13.26 10.87
N ASP A 29 10.58 -12.31 11.08
CA ASP A 29 9.17 -12.61 11.34
C ASP A 29 8.35 -12.59 10.04
N LEU A 30 7.71 -13.70 9.67
CA LEU A 30 6.74 -13.69 8.56
C LEU A 30 5.49 -12.85 8.87
N ASP A 31 5.16 -12.72 10.15
CA ASP A 31 4.07 -11.92 10.68
C ASP A 31 4.39 -11.54 12.13
N SER A 32 3.77 -10.46 12.64
CA SER A 32 3.94 -9.99 14.00
C SER A 32 2.61 -9.94 14.74
N ALA A 33 2.62 -9.91 16.07
CA ALA A 33 1.38 -9.90 16.86
C ALA A 33 0.43 -8.72 16.56
N ASP A 34 0.95 -7.63 15.97
CA ASP A 34 0.17 -6.47 15.51
C ASP A 34 0.01 -6.41 13.99
N HIS A 35 0.47 -7.43 13.28
CA HIS A 35 0.48 -7.58 11.82
C HIS A 35 1.18 -6.44 11.06
N LYS A 36 2.04 -5.66 11.73
CA LYS A 36 2.62 -4.43 11.17
C LYS A 36 4.11 -4.27 11.41
N ARG A 37 4.61 -4.61 12.60
CA ARG A 37 6.01 -4.30 12.99
C ARG A 37 7.08 -5.15 12.29
N HIS A 38 6.71 -6.22 11.60
CA HIS A 38 7.65 -7.05 10.84
C HIS A 38 8.09 -6.37 9.53
N VAL A 39 7.41 -5.30 9.10
CA VAL A 39 7.74 -4.53 7.90
C VAL A 39 7.78 -3.01 8.16
N THR A 40 8.58 -2.28 7.38
CA THR A 40 8.67 -0.81 7.42
C THR A 40 8.89 -0.19 6.04
N TYR A 41 8.73 1.13 5.95
CA TYR A 41 9.00 1.88 4.72
C TYR A 41 10.49 2.17 4.59
N SER A 42 11.01 2.04 3.36
CA SER A 42 12.34 2.56 3.04
C SER A 42 12.39 4.09 3.16
N ALA A 43 13.55 4.62 3.55
CA ALA A 43 13.84 6.04 3.60
C ALA A 43 14.99 6.35 2.63
N GLY A 44 14.81 7.31 1.72
CA GLY A 44 15.82 7.62 0.70
C GLY A 44 16.14 6.44 -0.23
N GLY A 45 15.16 5.55 -0.47
CA GLY A 45 15.34 4.34 -1.28
C GLY A 45 16.14 3.22 -0.63
N ARG A 46 16.44 3.33 0.68
CA ARG A 46 17.18 2.31 1.44
C ARG A 46 16.37 1.81 2.61
N CYS A 47 16.53 0.52 2.89
CA CYS A 47 15.96 -0.08 4.08
C CYS A 47 16.76 0.27 5.34
N PRO A 48 16.10 0.53 6.48
CA PRO A 48 16.80 0.80 7.73
C PRO A 48 17.45 -0.49 8.27
N GLY A 49 18.47 -0.37 9.13
CA GLY A 49 19.17 -1.53 9.70
C GLY A 49 18.27 -2.49 10.49
N SER A 50 17.17 -1.99 11.08
CA SER A 50 16.14 -2.81 11.74
C SER A 50 15.35 -3.71 10.78
N HIS A 51 15.34 -3.38 9.48
CA HIS A 51 14.56 -4.07 8.45
C HIS A 51 15.39 -4.23 7.17
N PRO A 52 16.48 -5.01 7.19
CA PRO A 52 17.51 -4.95 6.16
C PRO A 52 17.11 -5.57 4.81
N VAL A 53 16.01 -6.33 4.73
CA VAL A 53 15.63 -7.07 3.54
C VAL A 53 14.66 -6.25 2.69
N ALA A 54 15.09 -5.83 1.49
CA ALA A 54 14.20 -5.17 0.53
C ALA A 54 13.20 -6.17 -0.05
N ILE A 55 11.91 -5.80 -0.07
CA ILE A 55 10.83 -6.59 -0.66
C ILE A 55 10.09 -5.75 -1.72
N PRO A 56 9.36 -6.39 -2.67
CA PRO A 56 8.60 -5.65 -3.68
C PRO A 56 7.62 -4.65 -3.05
N THR A 57 7.55 -3.44 -3.61
CA THR A 57 6.55 -2.46 -3.18
C THR A 57 5.20 -2.80 -3.79
N ILE A 58 4.22 -3.12 -2.94
CA ILE A 58 2.83 -3.31 -3.36
C ILE A 58 2.11 -1.96 -3.27
N VAL A 59 1.35 -1.64 -4.31
CA VAL A 59 0.51 -0.44 -4.36
C VAL A 59 -0.89 -0.85 -4.79
N LEU A 60 -1.87 -0.60 -3.94
CA LEU A 60 -3.28 -0.69 -4.30
C LEU A 60 -3.77 0.71 -4.68
N ILE A 61 -4.36 0.81 -5.86
CA ILE A 61 -4.93 2.06 -6.39
C ILE A 61 -6.41 1.78 -6.68
N PHE A 62 -7.28 2.48 -5.97
CA PHE A 62 -8.71 2.48 -6.23
C PHE A 62 -9.07 3.78 -6.93
N LEU A 63 -9.68 3.64 -8.11
CA LEU A 63 -10.07 4.75 -8.95
C LEU A 63 -11.56 5.01 -8.75
N TYR A 64 -11.89 6.19 -8.26
CA TYR A 64 -13.26 6.67 -8.16
C TYR A 64 -13.46 7.73 -9.26
N PRO A 65 -14.33 7.47 -10.25
CA PRO A 65 -14.66 8.47 -11.26
C PRO A 65 -15.32 9.68 -10.61
N SER A 66 -15.31 10.82 -11.30
CA SER A 66 -16.04 11.98 -10.81
C SER A 66 -17.54 11.70 -10.80
N THR A 67 -18.23 12.28 -9.83
CA THR A 67 -19.69 12.24 -9.73
C THR A 67 -20.22 13.66 -9.72
N GLU A 68 -21.43 13.87 -10.27
CA GLU A 68 -22.05 15.19 -10.33
C GLU A 68 -22.25 15.84 -8.94
N LEU A 69 -22.26 15.02 -7.89
CA LEU A 69 -22.39 15.46 -6.50
C LEU A 69 -21.18 16.25 -5.99
N GLY A 70 -20.02 16.19 -6.66
CA GLY A 70 -18.80 16.94 -6.31
C GLY A 70 -18.22 16.64 -4.91
N ARG A 71 -18.80 15.68 -4.19
CA ARG A 71 -18.50 15.36 -2.79
C ARG A 71 -18.59 13.86 -2.54
N PRO A 72 -17.52 13.11 -2.87
CA PRO A 72 -17.42 11.71 -2.50
C PRO A 72 -17.39 11.57 -0.98
N LEU A 73 -18.30 10.75 -0.45
CA LEU A 73 -18.36 10.39 0.97
C LEU A 73 -18.04 8.90 1.11
N GLN A 74 -17.12 8.55 2.02
CA GLN A 74 -16.93 7.16 2.42
C GLN A 74 -17.98 6.81 3.49
N ALA A 75 -18.76 5.76 3.25
CA ALA A 75 -19.74 5.25 4.21
C ALA A 75 -19.08 4.82 5.54
N SER A 76 -17.83 4.36 5.48
CA SER A 76 -17.00 3.99 6.63
C SER A 76 -16.35 5.18 7.37
N GLY A 77 -16.67 6.42 6.98
CA GLY A 77 -16.14 7.63 7.60
C GLY A 77 -14.74 8.04 7.08
N ARG A 78 -14.29 9.23 7.52
CA ARG A 78 -13.11 9.92 6.96
C ARG A 78 -11.78 9.15 7.06
N PHE A 79 -11.64 8.28 8.06
CA PHE A 79 -10.41 7.55 8.38
C PHE A 79 -10.60 6.03 8.36
N GLY A 80 -11.71 5.53 7.79
CA GLY A 80 -12.06 4.11 7.86
C GLY A 80 -11.33 3.21 6.86
N ALA A 81 -10.64 3.80 5.89
CA ALA A 81 -9.98 3.04 4.84
C ALA A 81 -8.66 2.41 5.34
N HIS A 82 -8.54 1.10 5.16
CA HIS A 82 -7.34 0.31 5.42
C HIS A 82 -7.15 -0.71 4.29
N GLY A 83 -6.00 -1.37 4.26
CA GLY A 83 -5.72 -2.41 3.27
C GLY A 83 -4.77 -3.44 3.84
N ASP A 84 -5.15 -4.71 3.65
CA ASP A 84 -4.36 -5.87 4.04
C ASP A 84 -3.93 -6.60 2.78
N PHE A 85 -2.73 -7.17 2.83
CA PHE A 85 -2.21 -8.03 1.77
C PHE A 85 -1.79 -9.35 2.39
N ILE A 86 -2.30 -10.44 1.82
CA ILE A 86 -1.91 -11.80 2.18
C ILE A 86 -1.39 -12.45 0.91
N ASN A 87 -0.15 -12.93 0.95
CA ASN A 87 0.46 -13.62 -0.19
C ASN A 87 -0.05 -15.07 -0.25
N GLY A 88 -0.85 -15.38 -1.27
CA GLY A 88 -1.31 -16.73 -1.56
C GLY A 88 -0.57 -17.41 -2.72
N TRP A 89 0.52 -16.83 -3.21
CA TRP A 89 1.25 -17.41 -4.36
C TRP A 89 2.07 -18.63 -3.97
N GLU A 90 2.18 -19.56 -4.92
CA GLU A 90 3.17 -20.62 -4.90
C GLU A 90 4.58 -19.98 -4.94
N GLN A 91 5.42 -20.32 -3.96
CA GLN A 91 6.65 -19.58 -3.67
C GLN A 91 7.73 -19.75 -4.73
N GLU A 92 7.85 -20.92 -5.36
CA GLU A 92 8.81 -21.16 -6.44
C GLU A 92 8.47 -20.30 -7.67
N THR A 93 7.20 -20.21 -8.00
CA THR A 93 6.67 -19.39 -9.09
C THR A 93 6.90 -17.90 -8.81
N LEU A 94 6.58 -17.43 -7.60
CA LEU A 94 6.83 -16.04 -7.21
C LEU A 94 8.33 -15.71 -7.30
N ALA A 95 9.18 -16.54 -6.72
CA ALA A 95 10.62 -16.33 -6.70
C ALA A 95 11.21 -16.32 -8.13
N ARG A 96 10.71 -17.19 -9.02
CA ARG A 96 11.10 -17.19 -10.44
C ARG A 96 10.72 -15.88 -11.13
N LEU A 97 9.50 -15.40 -10.93
CA LEU A 97 9.01 -14.17 -11.55
C LEU A 97 9.75 -12.92 -11.04
N VAL A 98 10.01 -12.84 -9.73
CA VAL A 98 10.79 -11.74 -9.14
C VAL A 98 12.21 -11.71 -9.69
N ARG A 99 12.87 -12.87 -9.82
CA ARG A 99 14.22 -12.95 -10.40
C ARG A 99 14.27 -12.49 -11.86
N ALA A 100 13.21 -12.70 -12.63
CA ALA A 100 13.16 -12.30 -14.04
C ALA A 100 12.94 -10.79 -14.25
N LEU A 101 12.62 -10.03 -13.21
CA LEU A 101 12.39 -8.58 -13.25
C LEU A 101 13.63 -7.75 -12.91
N ASN A 102 14.71 -8.39 -12.45
CA ASN A 102 16.02 -7.79 -12.14
C ASN A 102 17.08 -8.28 -13.12
#